data_AF-A0A1G2VX36-F1
#
_entry.id   AF-A0A1G2VX36-F1
#
_cell.length_a   1.000
_cell.length_b   1.000
_cell.length_c   1.000
_cell.angle_alpha   90.00
_cell.angle_beta   90.00
_cell.angle_gamma   90.00
#
_symmetry.space_group_name_H-M   'P 1'
#
loop_
_entity.id
_entity.type
_entity.pdbx_description
1 polymer ?
#
loop_
_entity_poly.entity_id
_entity_poly.type
_entity_poly.pdbx_seq_one_letter_code
_entity_poly.pdbx_strand_id
1 'polypeptide(L)'
;MLSLVLSRVALAAVPFLLWFLWAAWARRTGRPMGSTPWPWLIAAAGALIGLSLMATAVFHTDNRAERYVPGEVRPDGRVTEGHFEPK
;
A
#
# COMPACT_ATOMS: atom_id res chain seq x y z
N MET A 1 -2.36 11.87 14.81
CA MET A 1 -0.95 12.32 14.70
C MET A 1 0.04 11.18 14.96
N LEU A 2 0.07 10.58 16.16
CA LEU A 2 1.00 9.49 16.50
C LEU A 2 0.94 8.29 15.52
N SER A 3 -0.26 7.82 15.16
CA SER A 3 -0.43 6.71 14.20
C SER A 3 0.16 7.01 12.82
N LEU A 4 0.05 8.25 12.34
CA LEU A 4 0.64 8.70 11.07
C LEU A 4 2.18 8.72 11.14
N VAL A 5 2.73 9.14 12.27
CA VAL A 5 4.19 9.14 12.50
C VAL A 5 4.70 7.71 12.55
N LEU A 6 4.01 6.82 13.26
CA LEU A 6 4.36 5.40 13.35
C LEU A 6 4.31 4.71 11.99
N SER A 7 3.29 4.95 11.16
CA SER A 7 3.21 4.35 9.83
C SER A 7 4.32 4.85 8.90
N ARG A 8 4.66 6.14 8.96
CA ARG A 8 5.79 6.72 8.21
C ARG A 8 7.14 6.12 8.65
N VAL A 9 7.37 5.98 9.95
CA VAL A 9 8.58 5.36 10.51
C VAL A 9 8.67 3.88 10.13
N ALA A 10 7.54 3.15 10.19
CA ALA A 10 7.49 1.76 9.77
C ALA A 10 7.85 1.59 8.29
N LEU A 11 7.30 2.46 7.41
CA LEU A 11 7.65 2.47 5.98
C LEU A 11 9.12 2.82 5.75
N ALA A 12 9.66 3.79 6.49
CA ALA A 12 11.08 4.16 6.43
C ALA A 12 12.01 3.02 6.90
N ALA A 13 11.54 2.15 7.81
CA ALA A 13 12.30 1.01 8.31
C ALA A 13 12.35 -0.18 7.33
N VAL A 14 11.42 -0.28 6.37
CA VAL A 14 11.33 -1.39 5.40
C VAL A 14 12.66 -1.69 4.69
N PRO A 15 13.36 -0.73 4.05
CA PRO A 15 14.61 -1.04 3.35
C PRO A 15 15.70 -1.60 4.28
N PHE A 16 15.75 -1.14 5.53
CA PHE A 16 16.70 -1.64 6.52
C PHE A 16 16.35 -3.08 6.93
N LEU A 17 15.08 -3.37 7.20
CA LEU A 17 14.64 -4.72 7.54
C LEU A 17 14.97 -5.71 6.41
N LEU A 18 14.70 -5.33 5.16
CA LEU A 18 15.06 -6.13 3.98
C LEU A 18 16.58 -6.38 3.90
N TRP A 19 17.39 -5.34 4.13
CA TRP A 19 18.85 -5.47 4.15
C TRP A 19 19.34 -6.38 5.28
N PHE A 20 18.82 -6.23 6.50
CA PHE A 20 19.21 -7.06 7.64
C PHE A 20 18.82 -8.53 7.46
N LEU A 21 17.62 -8.80 6.93
CA LEU A 21 17.22 -10.17 6.56
C LEU A 21 18.19 -10.76 5.54
N TRP A 22 18.53 -9.99 4.51
CA TRP A 22 19.47 -10.43 3.49
C TRP A 22 20.85 -10.71 4.07
N ALA A 23 21.41 -9.78 4.85
CA ALA A 23 22.73 -9.93 5.47
C ALA A 23 22.78 -11.15 6.40
N ALA A 24 21.72 -11.41 7.16
CA ALA A 24 21.62 -12.61 8.00
C ALA A 24 21.62 -13.90 7.17
N TRP A 25 20.87 -13.93 6.06
CA TRP A 25 20.82 -15.08 5.16
C TRP A 25 22.13 -15.30 4.40
N ALA A 26 22.77 -14.23 3.91
CA ALA A 26 24.04 -14.28 3.20
C ALA A 26 25.17 -14.83 4.08
N ARG A 27 25.23 -14.39 5.36
CA ARG A 27 26.17 -14.94 6.35
C ARG A 27 25.98 -16.44 6.58
N ARG A 28 24.74 -16.92 6.61
CA ARG A 28 24.43 -18.35 6.79
C ARG A 28 24.77 -19.21 5.57
N THR A 29 24.74 -18.64 4.37
CA THR A 29 24.92 -19.36 3.11
C THR A 29 26.31 -19.17 2.50
N GLY A 30 27.20 -18.42 3.15
CA GLY A 30 28.57 -18.16 2.67
C GLY A 30 28.61 -17.31 1.40
N ARG A 31 27.56 -16.55 1.10
CA ARG A 31 27.53 -15.73 -0.11
C ARG A 31 28.45 -14.51 -0.01
N PRO A 32 29.16 -14.15 -1.09
CA PRO A 32 30.03 -12.98 -1.09
C PRO A 32 29.23 -11.70 -0.85
N MET A 33 29.68 -10.90 0.09
CA MET A 33 29.09 -9.61 0.43
C MET A 33 29.29 -8.66 -0.76
N GLY A 34 28.24 -8.47 -1.57
CA GLY A 34 28.31 -7.69 -2.82
C GLY A 34 27.64 -8.37 -4.02
N SER A 35 27.32 -9.68 -3.94
CA SER A 35 26.47 -10.29 -4.97
C SER A 35 25.04 -9.75 -4.86
N THR A 36 24.55 -9.08 -5.90
CA THR A 36 23.18 -8.58 -5.96
C THR A 36 22.18 -9.73 -5.77
N PRO A 37 21.29 -9.68 -4.76
CA PRO A 37 20.44 -10.81 -4.42
C PRO A 37 19.14 -10.81 -5.22
N TRP A 38 19.27 -11.02 -6.52
CA TRP A 38 18.15 -11.04 -7.47
C TRP A 38 16.94 -11.88 -7.02
N PRO A 39 17.09 -13.11 -6.50
CA PRO A 39 15.93 -13.90 -6.07
C PRO A 39 15.13 -13.24 -4.94
N TRP A 40 15.82 -12.58 -4.00
CA TRP A 40 15.17 -11.86 -2.90
C TRP A 40 14.52 -10.56 -3.38
N LEU A 41 15.15 -9.83 -4.29
CA LEU A 41 14.58 -8.61 -4.88
C LEU A 41 13.30 -8.94 -5.67
N ILE A 42 13.33 -10.03 -6.44
CA ILE A 42 12.16 -10.53 -7.18
C ILE A 42 11.06 -10.95 -6.21
N ALA A 43 11.40 -11.71 -5.16
CA ALA A 43 10.43 -12.13 -4.14
C ALA A 43 9.80 -10.94 -3.41
N ALA A 44 10.62 -9.95 -3.03
CA ALA A 44 10.15 -8.73 -2.38
C ALA A 44 9.24 -7.90 -3.31
N ALA A 45 9.61 -7.75 -4.59
CA ALA A 45 8.78 -7.09 -5.58
C ALA A 45 7.43 -7.81 -5.76
N GLY A 46 7.45 -9.14 -5.88
CA GLY A 46 6.23 -9.94 -5.97
C GLY A 46 5.34 -9.81 -4.74
N ALA A 47 5.93 -9.83 -3.53
CA ALA A 47 5.20 -9.63 -2.29
C ALA A 47 4.57 -8.24 -2.21
N LEU A 48 5.31 -7.18 -2.57
CA LEU A 48 4.79 -5.81 -2.59
C LEU A 48 3.66 -5.63 -3.60
N ILE A 49 3.79 -6.21 -4.80
CA ILE A 49 2.72 -6.20 -5.81
C ILE A 49 1.48 -6.93 -5.28
N GLY A 50 1.65 -8.12 -4.71
CA GLY A 50 0.55 -8.90 -4.14
C GLY A 50 -0.18 -8.15 -3.02
N LEU A 51 0.57 -7.56 -2.07
CA LEU A 51 0.01 -6.75 -1.00
C LEU A 51 -0.71 -5.51 -1.54
N SER A 52 -0.17 -4.85 -2.56
CA SER A 52 -0.82 -3.71 -3.20
C SER A 52 -2.15 -4.11 -3.84
N LEU A 53 -2.20 -5.24 -4.56
CA LEU A 53 -3.41 -5.73 -5.19
C LEU A 53 -4.46 -6.14 -4.14
N MET A 54 -4.04 -6.81 -3.07
CA MET A 54 -4.92 -7.15 -1.94
C MET A 54 -5.48 -5.89 -1.28
N ALA A 55 -4.66 -4.88 -1.04
CA ALA A 55 -5.12 -3.62 -0.47
C ALA A 55 -6.18 -2.96 -1.37
N THR A 56 -5.98 -2.95 -2.69
CA THR A 56 -6.99 -2.47 -3.62
C THR A 56 -8.28 -3.31 -3.53
N ALA A 57 -8.20 -4.63 -3.49
CA ALA A 57 -9.39 -5.47 -3.42
C ALA A 57 -10.16 -5.32 -2.09
N VAL A 58 -9.47 -5.09 -0.98
CA VAL A 58 -10.08 -5.03 0.37
C VAL A 58 -10.59 -3.64 0.71
N PHE A 59 -9.86 -2.58 0.32
CA PHE A 59 -10.18 -1.21 0.74
C PHE A 59 -10.91 -0.38 -0.33
N HIS A 60 -11.06 -0.89 -1.55
CA HIS A 60 -11.80 -0.18 -2.58
C HIS A 60 -13.28 -0.54 -2.50
N THR A 61 -14.13 0.45 -2.22
CA THR A 61 -15.58 0.29 -2.17
C THR A 61 -16.12 -0.12 -3.54
N ASP A 62 -16.92 -1.18 -3.58
CA ASP A 62 -17.61 -1.61 -4.80
C ASP A 62 -18.89 -0.80 -5.00
N ASN A 63 -18.88 0.10 -5.98
CA ASN A 63 -20.00 1.00 -6.26
C ASN A 63 -20.89 0.48 -7.42
N ARG A 64 -20.73 -0.77 -7.87
CA ARG A 64 -21.45 -1.32 -9.05
C ARG A 64 -22.98 -1.32 -8.89
N ALA A 65 -23.47 -1.48 -7.66
CA ALA A 65 -24.89 -1.48 -7.33
C ALA A 65 -25.44 -0.08 -6.99
N GLU A 66 -24.60 0.94 -7.05
CA GLU A 66 -24.95 2.29 -6.63
C GLU A 66 -25.14 3.21 -7.83
N ARG A 67 -25.89 4.29 -7.63
CA ARG A 67 -26.04 5.39 -8.56
C ARG A 67 -25.16 6.54 -8.09
N TYR A 68 -24.31 7.04 -8.97
CA TYR A 68 -23.58 8.27 -8.70
C TYR A 68 -24.52 9.47 -8.77
N VAL A 69 -24.56 10.27 -7.71
CA VAL A 69 -25.25 11.55 -7.62
C VAL A 69 -24.20 12.65 -7.65
N PRO A 70 -24.17 13.49 -8.71
CA PRO A 70 -23.21 14.58 -8.80
C PRO A 70 -23.47 15.61 -7.69
N GLY A 71 -22.40 16.31 -7.29
CA GLY A 71 -22.54 17.42 -6.35
C GLY A 71 -23.33 18.56 -6.98
N GLU A 72 -24.32 19.10 -6.26
CA GLU A 72 -25.18 20.17 -6.75
C GLU A 72 -25.13 21.36 -5.79
N VAL A 73 -25.27 22.56 -6.36
CA VAL A 73 -25.41 23.78 -5.58
C VAL A 73 -26.88 23.90 -5.19
N ARG A 74 -27.16 23.86 -3.89
CA ARG A 74 -28.50 24.04 -3.34
C ARG A 74 -28.96 25.49 -3.47
N PRO A 75 -30.28 25.75 -3.45
CA PRO A 75 -30.84 27.10 -3.52
C PRO A 75 -30.36 28.06 -2.41
N ASP A 76 -29.85 27.52 -1.30
CA ASP A 76 -29.25 28.27 -0.18
C ASP A 76 -27.75 28.59 -0.39
N GLY A 77 -27.19 28.25 -1.56
CA GLY A 77 -25.79 28.47 -1.90
C GLY A 77 -24.82 27.41 -1.35
N ARG A 78 -25.29 26.39 -0.64
CA ARG A 78 -24.45 25.29 -0.15
C ARG A 78 -24.18 24.29 -1.26
N VAL A 79 -22.98 23.71 -1.29
CA VAL A 79 -22.62 22.66 -2.24
C VAL A 79 -22.75 21.30 -1.55
N THR A 80 -23.53 20.40 -2.13
CA THR A 80 -23.48 18.98 -1.71
C THR A 80 -22.32 18.30 -2.41
N GLU A 81 -21.58 17.48 -1.67
CA GLU A 81 -20.54 16.65 -2.26
C GLU A 81 -21.18 15.54 -3.11
N GLY A 82 -20.52 15.18 -4.21
CA GLY A 82 -20.93 14.03 -5.01
C GLY A 82 -20.82 12.76 -4.18
N HIS A 83 -21.85 11.93 -4.21
CA HIS A 83 -21.90 10.70 -3.42
C HIS A 83 -22.59 9.60 -4.22
N PHE A 84 -22.50 8.38 -3.70
CA PHE A 84 -23.18 7.22 -4.26
C PHE A 84 -24.40 6.91 -3.40
N GLU A 85 -25.54 6.66 -4.05
CA GLU A 85 -26.78 6.21 -3.41
C GLU A 85 -27.12 4.79 -3.86
N PRO A 86 -27.74 3.95 -3.00
CA PRO A 86 -28.28 2.66 -3.42
C PRO A 86 -29.29 2.84 -4.56
N LYS A 87 -29.24 1.98 -5.58
CA LYS A 87 -30.24 1.94 -6.65
C LYS A 87 -31.61 1.51 -6.15
#